data_AF-A0A8H5TQQ4-F1
#
_entry.id   AF-A0A8H5TQQ4-F1
#
_cell.length_a   1.000
_cell.length_b   1.000
_cell.length_c   1.000
_cell.angle_alpha   90.00
_cell.angle_beta   90.00
_cell.angle_gamma   90.00
#
_symmetry.space_group_name_H-M   'P 1'
#
loop_
_entity.id
_entity.type
_entity.pdbx_description
1 polymer ?
#
loop_
_entity_poly.entity_id
_entity_poly.type
_entity_poly.pdbx_seq_one_letter_code
_entity_poly.pdbx_strand_id
1 'polypeptide(L)'
;MLPTEHKPGRQEPSKNGYKDFGPLRSPRGHSDDKSGANMVLSVATKTKGWSKPLVLPIQNVQVDPNYDDSYMIGIPAQVGTPPQNLVLLPWADLNNTWIYDNEPHCSRETIINDRVCKVRRGGLFNEQDSTTFINYINVIEAGGAVDGTIVKGGQYGLRKLAQDGLGATDKVKLQGSFELEDFPFGVPTSAWDDGPTTLSPLGLGPNSTYLNTLRRAGQITSRVWSVFWGRMWVNDDLDGSLVLGGYDEKKTTGDNFTAPLVFGNFDAQEGCWTGMRVTITDIKINFLGGTNSSIVPTGTSLQCCIDPTHNLLLDAPNKYIENFERISGLETNPSSSGLHWKALQTDYRKPFAADLTFYLESGLQVRIPNNQYMVPFVDIDTDGSRVIDTSKRDILMTGIEDEAPTLGRYFLTAAYLMVNHDAGTFTLWSANATKESDLVKVFDKDASNECGKESTGVIQPPVSSGSKDSDADDSGSNSSPSAGVIGGAVAGAVAGVVLLGLWVTYLLFKRRRGAREQDTYYYYPAQEEMQRSEIHEMDSTPREITMHHTKG
;
A
#
# COMPACT_ATOMS: atom_id res chain seq x y z
N MET A 1 -39.58 -33.57 -43.25
CA MET A 1 -39.92 -34.98 -42.99
C MET A 1 -38.65 -35.70 -42.55
N LEU A 2 -38.67 -36.30 -41.36
CA LEU A 2 -37.88 -37.51 -41.02
C LEU A 2 -38.43 -38.70 -41.85
N PRO A 3 -37.75 -39.87 -42.00
CA PRO A 3 -36.80 -40.55 -41.09
C PRO A 3 -35.47 -40.97 -41.79
N THR A 4 -34.57 -41.84 -41.31
CA THR A 4 -34.54 -42.77 -40.14
C THR A 4 -33.11 -42.92 -39.56
N GLU A 5 -33.00 -43.72 -38.49
CA GLU A 5 -31.80 -44.16 -37.77
C GLU A 5 -30.96 -45.25 -38.48
N HIS A 6 -29.66 -45.35 -38.15
CA HIS A 6 -29.10 -46.49 -37.38
C HIS A 6 -27.59 -46.30 -37.05
N LYS A 7 -27.18 -46.70 -35.84
CA LYS A 7 -25.78 -46.87 -35.34
C LYS A 7 -25.47 -48.39 -35.23
N PRO A 8 -24.28 -48.84 -34.78
CA PRO A 8 -22.94 -48.59 -35.32
C PRO A 8 -22.17 -49.92 -35.57
N GLY A 9 -21.00 -49.88 -36.24
CA GLY A 9 -20.15 -51.06 -36.50
C GLY A 9 -18.67 -50.81 -36.18
N ARG A 10 -18.09 -51.65 -35.31
CA ARG A 10 -16.73 -51.55 -34.76
C ARG A 10 -15.65 -52.05 -35.74
N GLN A 11 -14.62 -51.25 -36.02
CA GLN A 11 -13.32 -51.72 -36.53
C GLN A 11 -12.16 -50.95 -35.90
N GLU A 12 -11.17 -51.68 -35.38
CA GLU A 12 -9.85 -51.15 -35.07
C GLU A 12 -9.09 -50.85 -36.37
N PRO A 13 -8.05 -49.99 -36.31
CA PRO A 13 -6.82 -50.42 -36.96
C PRO A 13 -5.52 -50.11 -36.21
N SER A 14 -4.67 -51.13 -36.20
CA SER A 14 -3.26 -51.09 -36.63
C SER A 14 -2.23 -50.28 -35.84
N LYS A 15 -1.25 -51.02 -35.32
CA LYS A 15 0.03 -50.54 -34.80
C LYS A 15 0.91 -49.94 -35.91
N ASN A 16 1.64 -48.87 -35.58
CA ASN A 16 2.95 -48.47 -36.11
C ASN A 16 3.47 -47.34 -35.18
N GLY A 17 4.73 -47.24 -34.78
CA GLY A 17 5.87 -48.15 -34.90
C GLY A 17 7.02 -47.57 -34.06
N TYR A 18 7.59 -48.36 -33.15
CA TYR A 18 8.64 -47.91 -32.22
C TYR A 18 9.95 -47.59 -32.95
N LYS A 19 10.70 -46.58 -32.47
CA LYS A 19 12.14 -46.46 -32.68
C LYS A 19 12.81 -46.19 -31.34
N ASP A 20 13.67 -47.13 -30.94
CA ASP A 20 14.44 -47.05 -29.69
C ASP A 20 15.53 -45.97 -29.76
N PHE A 21 15.77 -45.31 -28.63
CA PHE A 21 17.04 -44.66 -28.32
C PHE A 21 17.67 -45.36 -27.12
N GLY A 22 18.93 -45.79 -27.26
CA GLY A 22 19.66 -46.55 -26.25
C GLY A 22 20.13 -45.72 -25.04
N PRO A 23 20.62 -46.39 -23.98
CA PRO A 23 20.88 -45.76 -22.69
C PRO A 23 22.16 -44.90 -22.67
N LEU A 24 22.05 -43.72 -22.04
CA LEU A 24 23.18 -42.82 -21.80
C LEU A 24 24.14 -43.37 -20.74
N ARG A 25 25.45 -43.33 -21.04
CA ARG A 25 26.52 -43.71 -20.11
C ARG A 25 26.86 -42.56 -19.16
N SER A 26 27.08 -42.91 -17.89
CA SER A 26 27.76 -42.05 -16.90
C SER A 26 29.27 -41.98 -17.14
N PRO A 27 29.91 -40.86 -16.81
CA PRO A 27 31.30 -40.81 -16.36
C PRO A 27 31.42 -40.34 -14.89
N ARG A 28 32.41 -40.87 -14.16
CA ARG A 28 32.87 -40.38 -12.84
C ARG A 28 34.33 -39.91 -12.93
N GLY A 29 34.63 -38.75 -12.32
CA GLY A 29 35.97 -38.33 -11.88
C GLY A 29 37.00 -37.98 -12.99
N HIS A 30 38.04 -37.19 -12.72
CA HIS A 30 38.51 -36.63 -11.44
C HIS A 30 39.41 -35.37 -11.67
N SER A 31 39.83 -34.74 -10.57
CA SER A 31 40.90 -33.72 -10.42
C SER A 31 40.84 -32.36 -11.14
N ASP A 32 40.61 -31.33 -10.33
CA ASP A 32 41.45 -30.12 -10.16
C ASP A 32 42.06 -29.41 -11.38
N ASP A 33 41.57 -28.21 -11.67
CA ASP A 33 42.47 -27.04 -11.79
C ASP A 33 41.80 -25.76 -11.27
N LYS A 34 42.60 -24.86 -10.67
CA LYS A 34 42.15 -23.60 -10.07
C LYS A 34 42.56 -22.41 -10.92
N SER A 35 41.62 -21.80 -11.64
CA SER A 35 41.79 -20.42 -12.13
C SER A 35 40.60 -19.55 -11.72
N GLY A 36 40.69 -18.98 -10.51
CA GLY A 36 39.79 -17.92 -10.09
C GLY A 36 40.09 -16.66 -10.89
N ALA A 37 39.23 -16.34 -11.86
CA ALA A 37 39.27 -15.07 -12.57
C ALA A 37 38.83 -13.93 -11.63
N ASN A 38 39.78 -13.36 -10.89
CA ASN A 38 39.56 -12.12 -10.14
C ASN A 38 39.26 -10.98 -11.13
N MET A 39 37.98 -10.72 -11.36
CA MET A 39 37.52 -9.50 -12.00
C MET A 39 37.75 -8.34 -11.04
N VAL A 40 38.97 -7.78 -11.08
CA VAL A 40 39.32 -6.57 -10.33
C VAL A 40 38.56 -5.40 -10.95
N LEU A 41 37.38 -5.12 -10.40
CA LEU A 41 36.63 -3.91 -10.74
C LEU A 41 37.50 -2.71 -10.35
N SER A 42 37.96 -1.96 -11.35
CA SER A 42 38.71 -0.72 -11.13
C SER A 42 37.76 0.34 -10.58
N VAL A 43 37.55 0.31 -9.26
CA VAL A 43 36.87 1.39 -8.55
C VAL A 43 37.82 2.57 -8.51
N ALA A 44 37.75 3.42 -9.53
CA ALA A 44 38.26 4.77 -9.44
C ALA A 44 37.60 5.42 -8.23
N THR A 45 38.40 5.81 -7.23
CA THR A 45 37.95 6.49 -6.01
C THR A 45 37.53 7.93 -6.32
N LYS A 46 36.43 8.07 -7.06
CA LYS A 46 35.60 9.27 -6.99
C LYS A 46 35.22 9.44 -5.52
N THR A 47 35.49 10.62 -4.97
CA THR A 47 34.86 11.06 -3.73
C THR A 47 33.35 10.85 -3.88
N LYS A 48 32.77 10.05 -2.99
CA LYS A 48 31.39 9.57 -3.08
C LYS A 48 30.44 10.71 -2.68
N GLY A 49 30.31 11.68 -3.57
CA GLY A 49 29.38 12.79 -3.45
C GLY A 49 27.96 12.27 -3.56
N TRP A 50 27.39 11.87 -2.43
CA TRP A 50 26.04 11.33 -2.33
C TRP A 50 25.01 12.30 -2.93
N SER A 51 24.14 11.79 -3.80
CA SER A 51 23.19 12.59 -4.56
C SER A 51 22.18 13.32 -3.65
N LYS A 52 21.47 14.33 -4.18
CA LYS A 52 20.35 14.97 -3.45
C LYS A 52 19.18 13.97 -3.35
N PRO A 53 18.23 14.15 -2.40
CA PRO A 53 17.00 13.37 -2.43
C PRO A 53 16.34 13.40 -3.82
N LEU A 54 15.87 12.25 -4.28
CA LEU A 54 15.21 12.13 -5.59
C LEU A 54 13.75 12.53 -5.44
N VAL A 55 13.18 13.21 -6.43
CA VAL A 55 11.79 13.70 -6.37
C VAL A 55 11.03 13.16 -7.56
N LEU A 56 10.13 12.22 -7.29
CA LEU A 56 9.27 11.57 -8.28
C LEU A 56 7.91 12.27 -8.21
N PRO A 57 7.42 12.88 -9.31
CA PRO A 57 6.14 13.59 -9.28
C PRO A 57 4.98 12.60 -9.18
N ILE A 58 3.96 12.95 -8.39
CA ILE A 58 2.65 12.30 -8.39
C ILE A 58 1.71 13.27 -9.09
N GLN A 59 1.49 13.05 -10.38
CA GLN A 59 0.88 14.02 -11.28
C GLN A 59 -0.18 13.37 -12.16
N ASN A 60 -0.93 14.17 -12.91
CA ASN A 60 -1.86 13.67 -13.92
C ASN A 60 -1.12 13.17 -15.17
N VAL A 61 -1.32 11.90 -15.57
CA VAL A 61 -0.57 11.24 -16.65
C VAL A 61 -1.54 10.61 -17.67
N GLN A 62 -1.34 10.88 -18.95
CA GLN A 62 -2.06 10.20 -20.02
C GLN A 62 -1.50 8.79 -20.19
N VAL A 63 -2.32 7.78 -19.92
CA VAL A 63 -1.92 6.37 -19.87
C VAL A 63 -1.76 5.76 -21.27
N ASP A 64 -2.66 6.04 -22.21
CA ASP A 64 -2.60 5.55 -23.58
C ASP A 64 -2.56 6.72 -24.56
N PRO A 65 -1.44 6.97 -25.26
CA PRO A 65 -1.33 8.11 -26.19
C PRO A 65 -2.23 7.99 -27.43
N ASN A 66 -2.91 6.85 -27.62
CA ASN A 66 -3.87 6.66 -28.72
C ASN A 66 -5.31 7.07 -28.34
N TYR A 67 -5.56 7.39 -27.07
CA TYR A 67 -6.88 7.81 -26.57
C TYR A 67 -6.73 9.13 -25.81
N ASP A 68 -7.41 10.17 -26.30
CA ASP A 68 -7.48 11.45 -25.61
C ASP A 68 -8.13 11.27 -24.21
N ASP A 69 -7.73 12.12 -23.28
CA ASP A 69 -8.24 12.16 -21.91
C ASP A 69 -8.11 10.87 -21.07
N SER A 70 -7.30 9.89 -21.48
CA SER A 70 -7.06 8.63 -20.74
C SER A 70 -6.17 8.82 -19.49
N TYR A 71 -6.62 9.65 -18.55
CA TYR A 71 -5.79 10.20 -17.47
C TYR A 71 -5.90 9.44 -16.15
N MET A 72 -4.75 9.12 -15.55
CA MET A 72 -4.63 8.63 -14.16
C MET A 72 -3.62 9.47 -13.37
N ILE A 73 -3.74 9.46 -12.03
CA ILE A 73 -2.83 10.20 -11.15
C ILE A 73 -1.82 9.23 -10.51
N GLY A 74 -0.54 9.42 -10.80
CA GLY A 74 0.54 8.55 -10.33
C GLY A 74 1.92 9.03 -10.78
N ILE A 75 2.90 8.12 -10.71
CA ILE A 75 4.30 8.36 -11.04
C ILE A 75 4.58 7.86 -12.46
N PRO A 76 4.95 8.74 -13.42
CA PRO A 76 5.37 8.31 -14.75
C PRO A 76 6.61 7.41 -14.71
N ALA A 77 6.56 6.31 -15.45
CA ALA A 77 7.61 5.31 -15.53
C ALA A 77 7.87 4.89 -16.98
N GLN A 78 9.07 4.38 -17.21
CA GLN A 78 9.49 3.76 -18.46
C GLN A 78 10.11 2.39 -18.17
N VAL A 79 9.70 1.37 -18.91
CA VAL A 79 10.16 -0.02 -18.74
C VAL A 79 10.57 -0.62 -20.09
N GLY A 80 11.70 -1.33 -20.13
CA GLY A 80 12.14 -2.09 -21.31
C GLY A 80 12.96 -1.33 -22.36
N THR A 81 13.36 -2.06 -23.40
CA THR A 81 14.10 -1.56 -24.58
C THR A 81 13.44 -1.99 -25.90
N PRO A 82 12.82 -1.09 -26.68
CA PRO A 82 12.61 0.33 -26.42
C PRO A 82 11.73 0.61 -25.19
N PRO A 83 11.85 1.81 -24.59
CA PRO A 83 11.09 2.15 -23.39
C PRO A 83 9.58 2.23 -23.63
N GLN A 84 8.82 1.50 -22.82
CA GLN A 84 7.35 1.51 -22.78
C GLN A 84 6.88 2.36 -21.60
N ASN A 85 5.92 3.26 -21.83
CA ASN A 85 5.46 4.19 -20.79
C ASN A 85 4.39 3.53 -19.92
N LEU A 86 4.55 3.63 -18.60
CA LEU A 86 3.61 3.16 -17.58
C LEU A 86 3.39 4.26 -16.52
N VAL A 87 2.39 4.05 -15.66
CA VAL A 87 2.09 4.89 -14.50
C VAL A 87 2.00 4.02 -13.26
N LEU A 88 2.86 4.29 -12.28
CA LEU A 88 2.97 3.52 -11.04
C LEU A 88 2.39 4.28 -9.84
N LEU A 89 1.99 3.55 -8.80
CA LEU A 89 1.52 4.08 -7.52
C LEU A 89 2.50 3.69 -6.40
N PRO A 90 2.83 4.56 -5.43
CA PRO A 90 3.66 4.18 -4.27
C PRO A 90 2.91 3.24 -3.32
N TRP A 91 3.44 2.03 -3.07
CA TRP A 91 2.86 1.04 -2.16
C TRP A 91 3.70 0.81 -0.91
N ALA A 92 3.14 1.15 0.26
CA ALA A 92 3.88 1.23 1.52
C ALA A 92 4.09 -0.12 2.24
N ASP A 93 3.35 -1.16 1.88
CA ASP A 93 3.41 -2.50 2.48
C ASP A 93 4.13 -3.54 1.58
N LEU A 94 4.07 -3.35 0.26
CA LEU A 94 4.75 -4.17 -0.74
C LEU A 94 6.27 -3.95 -0.77
N ASN A 95 7.04 -5.03 -0.64
CA ASN A 95 8.50 -4.99 -0.81
C ASN A 95 8.94 -5.06 -2.28
N ASN A 96 8.18 -5.74 -3.15
CA ASN A 96 8.47 -5.84 -4.58
C ASN A 96 7.61 -4.87 -5.39
N THR A 97 8.17 -4.37 -6.49
CA THR A 97 7.41 -3.65 -7.52
C THR A 97 6.71 -4.69 -8.39
N TRP A 98 5.44 -4.47 -8.72
CA TRP A 98 4.70 -5.32 -9.66
C TRP A 98 4.28 -4.51 -10.88
N ILE A 99 4.47 -5.08 -12.06
CA ILE A 99 4.09 -4.48 -13.34
C ILE A 99 3.05 -5.40 -13.98
N TYR A 100 1.96 -4.81 -14.48
CA TYR A 100 0.94 -5.57 -15.21
C TYR A 100 1.39 -5.75 -16.65
N ASP A 101 1.32 -6.98 -17.14
CA ASP A 101 1.59 -7.35 -18.53
C ASP A 101 0.29 -7.26 -19.36
N ASN A 102 0.23 -7.97 -20.49
CA ASN A 102 -0.98 -8.05 -21.31
C ASN A 102 -2.13 -8.85 -20.67
N GLU A 103 -1.93 -9.50 -19.51
CA GLU A 103 -2.97 -10.16 -18.71
C GLU A 103 -3.22 -9.42 -17.36
N PRO A 104 -3.77 -8.18 -17.35
CA PRO A 104 -3.91 -7.34 -16.14
C PRO A 104 -4.87 -7.82 -15.04
N HIS A 105 -5.51 -8.98 -15.20
CA HIS A 105 -6.43 -9.63 -14.25
C HIS A 105 -7.50 -8.70 -13.62
N CYS A 106 -8.07 -7.76 -14.38
CA CYS A 106 -9.20 -6.95 -13.88
C CYS A 106 -10.47 -7.79 -13.70
N SER A 107 -11.25 -7.49 -12.66
CA SER A 107 -12.58 -8.09 -12.49
C SER A 107 -13.53 -7.65 -13.61
N ARG A 108 -14.14 -8.61 -14.32
CA ARG A 108 -15.17 -8.34 -15.35
C ARG A 108 -16.52 -7.91 -14.76
N GLU A 109 -16.69 -7.98 -13.44
CA GLU A 109 -17.90 -7.52 -12.76
C GLU A 109 -17.89 -6.01 -12.54
N THR A 110 -16.70 -5.43 -12.34
CA THR A 110 -16.52 -3.99 -12.08
C THR A 110 -15.87 -3.25 -13.26
N ILE A 111 -15.07 -3.93 -14.08
CA ILE A 111 -14.37 -3.35 -15.23
C ILE A 111 -14.99 -3.82 -16.54
N ILE A 112 -15.59 -2.88 -17.26
CA ILE A 112 -16.46 -3.14 -18.41
C ILE A 112 -15.75 -3.66 -19.67
N ASN A 113 -14.46 -3.34 -19.86
CA ASN A 113 -13.65 -3.85 -20.96
C ASN A 113 -12.13 -3.72 -20.71
N ASP A 114 -11.33 -4.35 -21.58
CA ASP A 114 -9.86 -4.40 -21.49
C ASP A 114 -9.19 -3.02 -21.63
N ARG A 115 -9.82 -2.04 -22.29
CA ARG A 115 -9.28 -0.67 -22.40
C ARG A 115 -9.42 0.08 -21.09
N VAL A 116 -10.59 0.01 -20.45
CA VAL A 116 -10.80 0.54 -19.09
C VAL A 116 -9.85 -0.11 -18.10
N CYS A 117 -9.62 -1.43 -18.24
CA CYS A 117 -8.62 -2.15 -17.46
C CYS A 117 -7.20 -1.59 -17.67
N LYS A 118 -6.72 -1.50 -18.92
CA LYS A 118 -5.40 -0.91 -19.26
C LYS A 118 -5.22 0.48 -18.67
N VAL A 119 -6.22 1.36 -18.79
CA VAL A 119 -6.14 2.72 -18.24
C VAL A 119 -6.09 2.69 -16.71
N ARG A 120 -7.00 1.96 -16.04
CA ARG A 120 -7.00 1.83 -14.57
C ARG A 120 -5.74 1.16 -14.01
N ARG A 121 -5.10 0.25 -14.75
CA ARG A 121 -3.81 -0.38 -14.40
C ARG A 121 -2.57 0.49 -14.69
N GLY A 122 -2.74 1.67 -15.30
CA GLY A 122 -1.62 2.59 -15.56
C GLY A 122 -0.81 2.26 -16.80
N GLY A 123 -1.40 1.53 -17.75
CA GLY A 123 -0.69 0.96 -18.90
C GLY A 123 -0.33 -0.50 -18.64
N LEU A 124 0.03 -1.20 -19.70
CA LEU A 124 0.42 -2.61 -19.68
C LEU A 124 1.79 -2.74 -20.33
N PHE A 125 2.64 -3.59 -19.78
CA PHE A 125 3.95 -3.89 -20.32
C PHE A 125 3.88 -5.06 -21.30
N ASN A 126 4.38 -4.87 -22.53
CA ASN A 126 4.54 -5.97 -23.48
C ASN A 126 5.97 -6.50 -23.44
N GLU A 127 6.16 -7.63 -22.76
CA GLU A 127 7.43 -8.33 -22.64
C GLU A 127 8.10 -8.62 -24.00
N GLN A 128 7.29 -8.94 -25.02
CA GLN A 128 7.77 -9.30 -26.36
C GLN A 128 8.36 -8.11 -27.13
N ASP A 129 8.00 -6.88 -26.74
CA ASP A 129 8.51 -5.65 -27.35
C ASP A 129 9.81 -5.15 -26.65
N SER A 130 10.29 -5.82 -25.60
CA SER A 130 11.53 -5.45 -24.89
C SER A 130 12.68 -6.41 -25.18
N THR A 131 13.75 -5.90 -25.78
CA THR A 131 14.98 -6.66 -26.05
C THR A 131 15.87 -6.89 -24.82
N THR A 132 15.54 -6.26 -23.69
CA THR A 132 16.28 -6.37 -22.42
C THR A 132 15.51 -7.15 -21.34
N PHE A 133 14.29 -7.60 -21.66
CA PHE A 133 13.48 -8.39 -20.75
C PHE A 133 14.06 -9.79 -20.52
N ILE A 134 14.14 -10.20 -19.25
CA ILE A 134 14.51 -11.55 -18.82
C ILE A 134 13.46 -12.05 -17.83
N ASN A 135 12.82 -13.18 -18.15
CA ASN A 135 11.82 -13.84 -17.29
C ASN A 135 12.45 -14.88 -16.35
N TYR A 136 11.87 -15.00 -15.15
CA TYR A 136 12.22 -15.91 -14.06
C TYR A 136 10.95 -16.57 -13.52
N ILE A 137 11.08 -17.70 -12.80
CA ILE A 137 9.90 -18.44 -12.33
C ILE A 137 9.08 -17.66 -11.28
N ASN A 138 9.74 -16.76 -10.53
CA ASN A 138 9.13 -15.85 -9.57
C ASN A 138 10.07 -14.66 -9.30
N VAL A 139 9.55 -13.62 -8.65
CA VAL A 139 10.29 -12.38 -8.34
C VAL A 139 11.51 -12.59 -7.43
N ILE A 140 11.56 -13.70 -6.68
CA ILE A 140 12.68 -14.04 -5.79
C ILE A 140 13.89 -14.50 -6.62
N GLU A 141 13.67 -15.34 -7.63
CA GLU A 141 14.73 -15.77 -8.56
C GLU A 141 15.26 -14.61 -9.43
N ALA A 142 14.42 -13.62 -9.74
CA ALA A 142 14.85 -12.38 -10.38
C ALA A 142 15.77 -11.51 -9.49
N GLY A 143 15.79 -11.75 -8.16
CA GLY A 143 16.59 -10.99 -7.20
C GLY A 143 15.78 -9.96 -6.38
N GLY A 144 14.45 -10.08 -6.35
CA GLY A 144 13.57 -9.32 -5.46
C GLY A 144 13.54 -9.85 -4.03
N ALA A 145 12.70 -9.22 -3.20
CA ALA A 145 12.50 -9.60 -1.81
C ALA A 145 11.71 -10.91 -1.69
N VAL A 146 12.12 -11.77 -0.74
CA VAL A 146 11.47 -13.06 -0.43
C VAL A 146 10.06 -12.85 0.14
N ASP A 147 9.93 -11.95 1.12
CA ASP A 147 8.65 -11.63 1.74
C ASP A 147 7.95 -10.52 0.96
N GLY A 148 6.75 -10.78 0.43
CA GLY A 148 5.96 -9.76 -0.29
C GLY A 148 5.51 -8.60 0.60
N THR A 149 5.08 -8.91 1.82
CA THR A 149 4.65 -8.00 2.90
C THR A 149 5.09 -8.57 4.27
N ILE A 150 5.13 -7.76 5.35
CA ILE A 150 5.43 -8.29 6.70
C ILE A 150 4.24 -9.02 7.33
N VAL A 151 3.05 -8.43 7.20
CA VAL A 151 1.78 -8.92 7.78
C VAL A 151 0.73 -9.04 6.68
N LYS A 152 -0.48 -9.50 7.01
CA LYS A 152 -1.62 -9.46 6.09
C LYS A 152 -1.94 -8.00 5.75
N GLY A 153 -1.68 -7.61 4.50
CA GLY A 153 -1.90 -6.27 3.96
C GLY A 153 -3.37 -5.97 3.68
N GLY A 154 -3.64 -4.75 3.22
CA GLY A 154 -4.98 -4.27 2.86
C GLY A 154 -5.62 -4.97 1.66
N GLN A 155 -4.90 -5.87 0.99
CA GLN A 155 -5.40 -6.72 -0.10
C GLN A 155 -4.98 -8.18 0.15
N TYR A 156 -5.92 -9.12 0.04
CA TYR A 156 -5.71 -10.50 0.51
C TYR A 156 -4.66 -11.28 -0.31
N GLY A 157 -4.50 -11.00 -1.60
CA GLY A 157 -3.57 -11.71 -2.48
C GLY A 157 -2.10 -11.31 -2.31
N LEU A 158 -1.79 -10.18 -1.65
CA LEU A 158 -0.44 -9.62 -1.53
C LEU A 158 0.61 -10.61 -0.99
N ARG A 159 0.23 -11.44 -0.02
CA ARG A 159 1.13 -12.43 0.60
C ARG A 159 1.53 -13.55 -0.36
N LYS A 160 0.68 -13.87 -1.34
CA LYS A 160 0.91 -14.94 -2.33
C LYS A 160 1.69 -14.46 -3.54
N LEU A 161 1.58 -13.17 -3.91
CA LEU A 161 2.22 -12.57 -5.09
C LEU A 161 3.68 -13.02 -5.29
N ALA A 162 4.53 -12.91 -4.26
CA ALA A 162 5.96 -13.24 -4.36
C ALA A 162 6.26 -14.73 -4.67
N GLN A 163 5.27 -15.63 -4.51
CA GLN A 163 5.39 -17.06 -4.77
C GLN A 163 4.64 -17.48 -6.04
N ASP A 164 3.44 -16.93 -6.26
CA ASP A 164 2.52 -17.33 -7.33
C ASP A 164 2.73 -16.51 -8.62
N GLY A 165 3.25 -15.28 -8.50
CA GLY A 165 3.55 -14.38 -9.63
C GLY A 165 4.94 -14.64 -10.24
N LEU A 166 5.08 -14.35 -11.53
CA LEU A 166 6.36 -14.45 -12.25
C LEU A 166 7.34 -13.37 -11.78
N GLY A 167 8.62 -13.58 -12.06
CA GLY A 167 9.66 -12.58 -11.86
C GLY A 167 10.26 -12.14 -13.17
N ALA A 168 10.68 -10.89 -13.23
CA ALA A 168 11.37 -10.34 -14.39
C ALA A 168 12.50 -9.40 -13.96
N THR A 169 13.52 -9.28 -14.81
CA THR A 169 14.44 -8.14 -14.78
C THR A 169 14.37 -7.42 -16.12
N ASP A 170 14.32 -6.09 -16.08
CA ASP A 170 14.45 -5.24 -17.25
C ASP A 170 14.89 -3.82 -16.82
N LYS A 171 15.15 -2.95 -17.80
CA LYS A 171 15.32 -1.52 -17.57
C LYS A 171 14.08 -0.94 -16.92
N VAL A 172 14.22 -0.24 -15.79
CA VAL A 172 13.15 0.55 -15.17
C VAL A 172 13.65 1.95 -14.82
N LYS A 173 12.88 2.95 -15.21
CA LYS A 173 13.16 4.37 -14.96
C LYS A 173 11.90 5.11 -14.55
N LEU A 174 11.88 5.62 -13.32
CA LEU A 174 10.82 6.51 -12.85
C LEU A 174 11.20 7.96 -13.14
N GLN A 175 10.23 8.81 -13.52
CA GLN A 175 10.48 10.24 -13.73
C GLN A 175 11.02 10.87 -12.44
N GLY A 176 12.15 11.58 -12.54
CA GLY A 176 12.83 12.15 -11.37
C GLY A 176 13.79 11.19 -10.64
N SER A 177 13.96 9.96 -11.16
CA SER A 177 14.93 8.97 -10.69
C SER A 177 15.94 8.59 -11.77
N PHE A 178 16.89 7.72 -11.41
CA PHE A 178 17.82 7.10 -12.33
C PHE A 178 17.19 5.89 -13.04
N GLU A 179 17.73 5.55 -14.21
CA GLU A 179 17.45 4.28 -14.90
C GLU A 179 18.21 3.15 -14.18
N LEU A 180 17.52 2.04 -13.93
CA LEU A 180 18.05 0.83 -13.33
C LEU A 180 18.02 -0.27 -14.41
N GLU A 181 19.19 -0.75 -14.82
CA GLU A 181 19.36 -1.61 -16.01
C GLU A 181 18.76 -3.01 -15.86
N ASP A 182 19.11 -3.72 -14.77
CA ASP A 182 18.66 -5.08 -14.47
C ASP A 182 17.74 -5.06 -13.23
N PHE A 183 16.66 -4.28 -13.25
CA PHE A 183 15.82 -4.10 -12.05
C PHE A 183 14.81 -5.25 -11.88
N PRO A 184 14.82 -5.97 -10.74
CA PRO A 184 13.85 -7.03 -10.51
C PRO A 184 12.47 -6.49 -10.11
N PHE A 185 11.45 -6.94 -10.85
CA PHE A 185 10.04 -6.73 -10.58
C PHE A 185 9.25 -8.04 -10.73
N GLY A 186 8.03 -8.06 -10.20
CA GLY A 186 7.11 -9.18 -10.37
C GLY A 186 6.05 -8.90 -11.44
N VAL A 187 5.56 -9.94 -12.08
CA VAL A 187 4.42 -9.89 -13.00
C VAL A 187 3.27 -10.72 -12.42
N PRO A 188 2.09 -10.14 -12.13
CA PRO A 188 0.96 -10.89 -11.58
C PRO A 188 0.41 -11.92 -12.56
N THR A 189 0.22 -13.16 -12.10
CA THR A 189 -0.32 -14.30 -12.87
C THR A 189 -1.79 -14.58 -12.57
N SER A 190 -2.39 -13.82 -11.66
CA SER A 190 -3.79 -13.94 -11.25
C SER A 190 -4.26 -12.63 -10.60
N ALA A 191 -5.58 -12.50 -10.41
CA ALA A 191 -6.16 -11.43 -9.62
C ALA A 191 -5.74 -11.58 -8.14
N TRP A 192 -5.04 -10.58 -7.63
CA TRP A 192 -4.53 -10.52 -6.25
C TRP A 192 -5.17 -9.41 -5.40
N ASP A 193 -5.91 -8.54 -6.06
CA ASP A 193 -6.68 -7.43 -5.49
C ASP A 193 -8.19 -7.71 -5.59
N ASP A 194 -8.97 -7.00 -4.77
CA ASP A 194 -10.43 -7.16 -4.70
C ASP A 194 -11.16 -6.42 -5.85
N GLY A 195 -10.44 -5.99 -6.90
CA GLY A 195 -10.96 -5.32 -8.09
C GLY A 195 -10.75 -3.79 -8.22
N PRO A 196 -10.68 -2.96 -7.15
CA PRO A 196 -10.57 -1.50 -7.28
C PRO A 196 -9.12 -0.97 -7.30
N THR A 197 -8.11 -1.84 -7.15
CA THR A 197 -6.70 -1.44 -7.19
C THR A 197 -6.34 -0.84 -8.53
N THR A 198 -5.74 0.35 -8.48
CA THR A 198 -5.30 1.12 -9.64
C THR A 198 -3.79 1.21 -9.70
N LEU A 199 -3.27 1.25 -10.94
CA LEU A 199 -1.86 1.39 -11.29
C LEU A 199 -0.96 0.22 -10.88
N SER A 200 0.17 0.06 -11.57
CA SER A 200 1.24 -0.85 -11.14
C SER A 200 1.84 -0.42 -9.79
N PRO A 201 1.94 -1.30 -8.78
CA PRO A 201 2.48 -0.92 -7.48
C PRO A 201 4.01 -0.82 -7.48
N LEU A 202 4.53 0.35 -7.12
CA LEU A 202 5.92 0.59 -6.74
C LEU A 202 6.13 0.15 -5.28
N GLY A 203 6.85 -0.93 -5.05
CA GLY A 203 7.08 -1.45 -3.69
C GLY A 203 8.00 -0.56 -2.85
N LEU A 204 7.48 0.03 -1.78
CA LEU A 204 8.16 0.91 -0.82
C LEU A 204 8.12 0.36 0.62
N GLY A 205 7.80 -0.92 0.80
CA GLY A 205 7.84 -1.62 2.08
C GLY A 205 9.22 -1.67 2.75
N PRO A 206 9.30 -2.13 4.01
CA PRO A 206 10.52 -2.13 4.82
C PRO A 206 11.70 -2.97 4.27
N ASN A 207 11.42 -3.90 3.34
CA ASN A 207 12.44 -4.59 2.54
C ASN A 207 12.30 -4.26 1.03
N SER A 208 11.92 -3.03 0.70
CA SER A 208 11.72 -2.55 -0.67
C SER A 208 12.93 -2.84 -1.57
N THR A 209 12.70 -3.67 -2.59
CA THR A 209 13.66 -3.98 -3.66
C THR A 209 14.13 -2.71 -4.37
N TYR A 210 13.24 -1.72 -4.56
CA TYR A 210 13.55 -0.44 -5.18
C TYR A 210 14.46 0.44 -4.30
N LEU A 211 14.09 0.67 -3.04
CA LEU A 211 14.90 1.45 -2.09
C LEU A 211 16.24 0.78 -1.80
N ASN A 212 16.26 -0.55 -1.62
CA ASN A 212 17.47 -1.34 -1.45
C ASN A 212 18.41 -1.22 -2.67
N THR A 213 17.88 -1.12 -3.88
CA THR A 213 18.68 -0.95 -5.11
C THR A 213 19.26 0.46 -5.22
N LEU A 214 18.45 1.51 -5.03
CA LEU A 214 18.92 2.89 -5.00
C LEU A 214 19.97 3.14 -3.90
N ARG A 215 19.80 2.53 -2.72
CA ARG A 215 20.74 2.62 -1.60
C ARG A 215 22.09 1.98 -1.95
N ARG A 216 22.08 0.74 -2.48
CA ARG A 216 23.28 0.02 -2.93
C ARG A 216 24.00 0.75 -4.07
N ALA A 217 23.26 1.34 -5.00
CA ALA A 217 23.79 2.13 -6.12
C ALA A 217 24.34 3.51 -5.70
N GLY A 218 24.27 3.89 -4.42
CA GLY A 218 24.77 5.17 -3.93
C GLY A 218 23.87 6.38 -4.21
N GLN A 219 22.65 6.16 -4.73
CA GLN A 219 21.77 7.24 -5.19
C GLN A 219 20.99 7.88 -4.03
N ILE A 220 20.65 7.12 -3.00
CA ILE A 220 20.03 7.61 -1.75
C ILE A 220 20.90 7.28 -0.53
N THR A 221 20.85 8.14 0.49
CA THR A 221 21.66 8.04 1.72
C THR A 221 21.01 7.26 2.86
N SER A 222 19.76 6.85 2.69
CA SER A 222 18.95 6.05 3.60
C SER A 222 17.77 5.46 2.82
N ARG A 223 17.17 4.40 3.33
CA ARG A 223 15.90 3.81 2.85
C ARG A 223 14.71 4.60 3.41
N VAL A 224 14.75 5.90 3.17
CA VAL A 224 13.71 6.87 3.50
C VAL A 224 12.88 7.16 2.25
N TRP A 225 11.57 7.26 2.43
CA TRP A 225 10.69 7.87 1.44
C TRP A 225 9.72 8.82 2.13
N SER A 226 9.33 9.89 1.44
CA SER A 226 8.34 10.84 1.91
C SER A 226 7.30 11.12 0.85
N VAL A 227 6.07 11.40 1.24
CA VAL A 227 4.98 11.67 0.32
C VAL A 227 4.17 12.90 0.74
N PHE A 228 3.90 13.75 -0.24
CA PHE A 228 2.79 14.70 -0.27
C PHE A 228 1.93 14.33 -1.47
N TRP A 229 0.62 14.12 -1.28
CA TRP A 229 -0.24 13.60 -2.34
C TRP A 229 -0.58 14.65 -3.41
N GLY A 230 -0.37 15.94 -3.11
CA GLY A 230 -0.80 17.04 -3.97
C GLY A 230 -2.15 17.62 -3.54
N ARG A 231 -2.69 18.52 -4.37
CA ARG A 231 -4.08 19.00 -4.28
C ARG A 231 -4.73 19.02 -5.64
N MET A 232 -5.93 18.46 -5.69
CA MET A 232 -6.77 18.33 -6.88
C MET A 232 -8.03 19.18 -6.71
N TRP A 233 -8.73 19.47 -7.81
CA TRP A 233 -9.97 20.25 -7.80
C TRP A 233 -9.82 21.63 -7.14
N VAL A 234 -8.65 22.25 -7.34
CA VAL A 234 -8.37 23.65 -7.02
C VAL A 234 -8.18 24.45 -8.32
N ASN A 235 -8.13 25.79 -8.25
CA ASN A 235 -7.98 26.62 -9.45
C ASN A 235 -6.61 26.45 -10.15
N ASP A 236 -5.61 25.99 -9.41
CA ASP A 236 -4.26 25.70 -9.88
C ASP A 236 -3.84 24.41 -9.18
N ASP A 237 -4.11 23.26 -9.82
CA ASP A 237 -3.80 21.94 -9.27
C ASP A 237 -2.31 21.83 -8.92
N LEU A 238 -2.05 21.17 -7.79
CA LEU A 238 -0.73 21.04 -7.22
C LEU A 238 -0.32 19.58 -7.24
N ASP A 239 0.60 19.24 -8.15
CA ASP A 239 1.16 17.89 -8.20
C ASP A 239 1.77 17.49 -6.84
N GLY A 240 1.58 16.21 -6.52
CA GLY A 240 2.21 15.57 -5.39
C GLY A 240 3.67 15.20 -5.67
N SER A 241 4.35 14.69 -4.65
CA SER A 241 5.75 14.32 -4.73
C SER A 241 6.06 13.15 -3.81
N LEU A 242 6.70 12.11 -4.36
CA LEU A 242 7.40 11.08 -3.62
C LEU A 242 8.90 11.43 -3.58
N VAL A 243 9.41 11.77 -2.40
CA VAL A 243 10.83 12.10 -2.18
C VAL A 243 11.57 10.87 -1.65
N LEU A 244 12.72 10.51 -2.20
CA LEU A 244 13.51 9.33 -1.82
C LEU A 244 14.86 9.74 -1.21
N GLY A 245 15.23 9.14 -0.08
CA GLY A 245 16.44 9.48 0.69
C GLY A 245 16.34 10.78 1.49
N GLY A 246 15.14 11.32 1.66
CA GLY A 246 14.91 12.61 2.33
C GLY A 246 13.45 13.06 2.32
N TYR A 247 13.24 14.33 2.62
CA TYR A 247 11.95 15.01 2.60
C TYR A 247 12.05 16.42 2.01
N ASP A 248 10.93 17.06 1.69
CA ASP A 248 10.86 18.45 1.28
C ASP A 248 10.34 19.33 2.43
N GLU A 249 11.21 20.18 2.98
CA GLU A 249 10.88 21.04 4.12
C GLU A 249 9.92 22.17 3.74
N LYS A 250 9.86 22.58 2.46
CA LYS A 250 8.87 23.58 2.02
C LYS A 250 7.46 23.06 2.02
N LYS A 251 7.28 21.72 2.01
CA LYS A 251 5.98 21.04 2.04
C LYS A 251 5.49 20.74 3.45
N THR A 252 6.21 21.12 4.51
CA THR A 252 5.80 20.91 5.91
C THR A 252 5.47 22.23 6.62
N THR A 253 4.69 22.15 7.70
CA THR A 253 4.40 23.27 8.60
C THR A 253 4.28 22.79 10.04
N GLY A 254 4.63 23.66 11.00
CA GLY A 254 4.45 23.42 12.42
C GLY A 254 5.35 22.33 13.00
N ASP A 255 5.01 21.90 14.21
CA ASP A 255 5.69 20.80 14.90
C ASP A 255 5.38 19.45 14.25
N ASN A 256 6.33 18.51 14.35
CA ASN A 256 6.17 17.16 13.80
C ASN A 256 5.77 16.14 14.86
N PHE A 257 5.19 15.03 14.40
CA PHE A 257 4.96 13.84 15.20
C PHE A 257 5.76 12.68 14.60
N THR A 258 6.73 12.15 15.36
CA THR A 258 7.50 10.96 14.99
C THR A 258 7.15 9.78 15.89
N ALA A 259 6.94 8.59 15.31
CA ALA A 259 6.60 7.37 16.02
C ALA A 259 7.25 6.12 15.39
N PRO A 260 7.42 5.02 16.15
CA PRO A 260 7.86 3.74 15.60
C PRO A 260 6.84 3.16 14.60
N LEU A 261 7.33 2.41 13.62
CA LEU A 261 6.51 1.54 12.80
C LEU A 261 6.03 0.34 13.65
N VAL A 262 4.72 0.14 13.75
CA VAL A 262 4.11 -0.95 14.51
C VAL A 262 3.12 -1.72 13.64
N PHE A 263 3.56 -2.87 13.14
CA PHE A 263 2.82 -3.70 12.19
C PHE A 263 1.74 -4.56 12.86
N GLY A 264 0.59 -4.70 12.20
CA GLY A 264 -0.50 -5.59 12.57
C GLY A 264 -1.38 -5.94 11.36
N ASN A 265 -2.02 -7.11 11.36
CA ASN A 265 -2.81 -7.58 10.22
C ASN A 265 -4.03 -6.69 9.95
N PHE A 266 -4.39 -6.50 8.67
CA PHE A 266 -5.56 -5.73 8.22
C PHE A 266 -6.91 -6.17 8.83
N ASP A 267 -7.09 -7.46 9.08
CA ASP A 267 -8.32 -8.08 9.60
C ASP A 267 -8.44 -8.04 11.13
N ALA A 268 -7.61 -7.24 11.80
CA ALA A 268 -7.78 -6.91 13.20
C ALA A 268 -8.23 -5.45 13.33
N GLN A 269 -9.20 -5.17 14.21
CA GLN A 269 -9.70 -3.81 14.46
C GLN A 269 -8.61 -2.81 14.92
N GLU A 270 -7.50 -3.29 15.49
CA GLU A 270 -6.29 -2.52 15.86
C GLU A 270 -5.10 -2.75 14.90
N GLY A 271 -5.38 -3.26 13.70
CA GLY A 271 -4.43 -3.58 12.67
C GLY A 271 -3.73 -2.36 12.07
N CYS A 272 -2.51 -2.56 11.57
CA CYS A 272 -1.86 -1.58 10.70
C CYS A 272 -0.75 -2.24 9.87
N TRP A 273 -1.02 -2.52 8.61
CA TRP A 273 -0.14 -3.33 7.76
C TRP A 273 1.04 -2.54 7.18
N THR A 274 0.91 -1.22 7.06
CA THR A 274 2.01 -0.32 6.71
C THR A 274 2.90 0.02 7.91
N GLY A 275 2.48 -0.32 9.13
CA GLY A 275 3.13 0.05 10.38
C GLY A 275 2.92 1.51 10.83
N MET A 276 2.33 2.37 9.99
CA MET A 276 2.18 3.80 10.25
C MET A 276 0.91 4.10 11.07
N ARG A 277 0.96 3.78 12.37
CA ARG A 277 -0.21 3.77 13.24
C ARG A 277 -0.38 5.05 14.05
N VAL A 278 -1.57 5.64 14.02
CA VAL A 278 -1.91 6.87 14.76
C VAL A 278 -3.17 6.67 15.62
N THR A 279 -3.27 7.43 16.71
CA THR A 279 -4.53 7.56 17.48
C THR A 279 -5.16 8.91 17.16
N ILE A 280 -6.39 8.89 16.65
CA ILE A 280 -7.24 10.06 16.49
C ILE A 280 -8.09 10.22 17.76
N THR A 281 -8.03 11.39 18.38
CA THR A 281 -8.80 11.75 19.59
C THR A 281 -10.07 12.52 19.25
N ASP A 282 -10.09 13.25 18.13
CA ASP A 282 -11.27 13.97 17.65
C ASP A 282 -11.18 14.17 16.12
N ILE A 283 -12.33 14.27 15.46
CA ILE A 283 -12.48 14.70 14.07
C ILE A 283 -13.64 15.70 14.08
N LYS A 284 -13.36 16.95 13.71
CA LYS A 284 -14.36 18.02 13.73
C LYS A 284 -14.71 18.46 12.32
N ILE A 285 -16.01 18.51 12.04
CA ILE A 285 -16.57 19.29 10.93
C ILE A 285 -16.42 20.77 11.33
N ASN A 286 -15.72 21.54 10.50
CA ASN A 286 -15.48 22.97 10.66
C ASN A 286 -16.36 23.74 9.66
N PHE A 287 -17.55 24.15 10.08
CA PHE A 287 -18.46 24.91 9.23
C PHE A 287 -17.95 26.34 9.00
N LEU A 288 -18.22 26.91 7.82
CA LEU A 288 -17.84 28.30 7.47
C LEU A 288 -18.34 29.35 8.49
N GLY A 289 -19.44 29.07 9.21
CA GLY A 289 -19.95 29.93 10.29
C GLY A 289 -19.14 29.90 11.60
N GLY A 290 -18.01 29.17 11.65
CA GLY A 290 -17.15 29.06 12.83
C GLY A 290 -17.60 28.01 13.86
N THR A 291 -18.75 27.36 13.65
CA THR A 291 -19.19 26.22 14.46
C THR A 291 -18.33 25.00 14.14
N ASN A 292 -17.76 24.40 15.18
CA ASN A 292 -17.03 23.13 15.09
C ASN A 292 -17.87 22.03 15.77
N SER A 293 -18.00 20.86 15.14
CA SER A 293 -18.76 19.74 15.71
C SER A 293 -18.01 18.42 15.52
N SER A 294 -17.83 17.67 16.61
CA SER A 294 -17.14 16.38 16.60
C SER A 294 -18.02 15.29 16.00
N ILE A 295 -17.45 14.46 15.12
CA ILE A 295 -18.06 13.21 14.65
C ILE A 295 -17.61 11.99 15.48
N VAL A 296 -16.61 12.17 16.35
CA VAL A 296 -16.07 11.11 17.21
C VAL A 296 -17.02 10.89 18.41
N PRO A 297 -17.49 9.65 18.65
CA PRO A 297 -18.34 9.38 19.80
C PRO A 297 -17.66 9.72 21.14
N THR A 298 -18.41 10.35 22.04
CA THR A 298 -17.90 10.80 23.34
C THR A 298 -17.21 9.68 24.11
N GLY A 299 -15.97 9.94 24.56
CA GLY A 299 -15.19 8.97 25.34
C GLY A 299 -14.57 7.84 24.52
N THR A 300 -14.54 7.96 23.19
CA THR A 300 -13.82 7.03 22.29
C THR A 300 -12.68 7.73 21.58
N SER A 301 -11.70 6.94 21.15
CA SER A 301 -10.69 7.33 20.17
C SER A 301 -10.75 6.36 18.99
N LEU A 302 -10.12 6.72 17.87
CA LEU A 302 -10.00 5.88 16.70
C LEU A 302 -8.52 5.63 16.42
N GLN A 303 -8.06 4.39 16.58
CA GLN A 303 -6.75 3.99 16.09
C GLN A 303 -6.86 3.77 14.59
N CYS A 304 -5.95 4.36 13.81
CA CYS A 304 -5.92 4.22 12.36
C CYS A 304 -4.55 3.79 11.86
N CYS A 305 -4.53 3.01 10.79
CA CYS A 305 -3.37 2.85 9.94
C CYS A 305 -3.36 3.92 8.85
N ILE A 306 -2.20 4.48 8.53
CA ILE A 306 -2.04 5.36 7.37
C ILE A 306 -1.63 4.51 6.17
N ASP A 307 -2.34 4.63 5.05
CA ASP A 307 -2.00 3.93 3.81
C ASP A 307 -2.07 4.87 2.57
N PRO A 308 -0.93 5.26 1.99
CA PRO A 308 -0.88 6.05 0.76
C PRO A 308 -1.48 5.36 -0.47
N THR A 309 -1.69 4.04 -0.45
CA THR A 309 -2.35 3.28 -1.53
C THR A 309 -3.86 3.35 -1.43
N HIS A 310 -4.40 3.54 -0.23
CA HIS A 310 -5.84 3.53 -0.03
C HIS A 310 -6.49 4.72 -0.73
N ASN A 311 -7.62 4.50 -1.40
CA ASN A 311 -8.20 5.45 -2.35
C ASN A 311 -9.17 6.47 -1.73
N LEU A 312 -9.38 6.43 -0.42
CA LEU A 312 -10.26 7.34 0.33
C LEU A 312 -9.47 8.25 1.29
N LEU A 313 -10.16 9.13 2.02
CA LEU A 313 -9.63 9.89 3.15
C LEU A 313 -9.70 9.06 4.44
N LEU A 314 -10.86 8.50 4.76
CA LEU A 314 -11.10 7.80 6.03
C LEU A 314 -12.05 6.61 5.89
N ASP A 315 -11.57 5.44 6.31
CA ASP A 315 -12.39 4.27 6.59
C ASP A 315 -12.54 4.18 8.11
N ALA A 316 -13.78 4.23 8.61
CA ALA A 316 -14.07 4.26 10.03
C ALA A 316 -15.34 3.46 10.38
N PRO A 317 -15.44 2.90 11.60
CA PRO A 317 -16.61 2.14 12.02
C PRO A 317 -17.91 2.93 11.81
N ASN A 318 -19.00 2.27 11.39
CA ASN A 318 -20.26 2.91 10.96
C ASN A 318 -20.75 4.07 11.85
N LYS A 319 -20.62 3.96 13.19
CA LYS A 319 -20.93 5.02 14.17
C LYS A 319 -20.27 6.40 13.92
N TYR A 320 -19.10 6.45 13.28
CA TYR A 320 -18.42 7.70 12.91
C TYR A 320 -19.05 8.33 11.65
N ILE A 321 -19.46 7.48 10.70
CA ILE A 321 -20.14 7.86 9.46
C ILE A 321 -21.55 8.36 9.77
N GLU A 322 -22.32 7.62 10.56
CA GLU A 322 -23.64 8.01 11.06
C GLU A 322 -23.60 9.38 11.77
N ASN A 323 -22.55 9.64 12.56
CA ASN A 323 -22.34 10.94 13.20
C ASN A 323 -22.02 12.04 12.19
N PHE A 324 -21.18 11.77 11.18
CA PHE A 324 -20.89 12.71 10.11
C PHE A 324 -22.15 13.08 9.32
N GLU A 325 -22.96 12.10 8.92
CA GLU A 325 -24.22 12.29 8.19
C GLU A 325 -25.23 13.10 9.05
N ARG A 326 -25.43 12.69 10.30
CA ARG A 326 -26.32 13.37 11.25
C ARG A 326 -25.93 14.82 11.53
N ILE A 327 -24.64 15.14 11.54
CA ILE A 327 -24.14 16.51 11.81
C ILE A 327 -24.11 17.36 10.54
N SER A 328 -23.75 16.77 9.40
CA SER A 328 -23.71 17.46 8.10
C SER A 328 -25.10 17.70 7.49
N GLY A 329 -26.09 16.87 7.82
CA GLY A 329 -27.41 16.87 7.20
C GLY A 329 -27.41 16.34 5.76
N LEU A 330 -26.32 15.71 5.34
CA LEU A 330 -26.20 15.06 4.04
C LEU A 330 -27.00 13.76 4.02
N GLU A 331 -27.60 13.50 2.87
CA GLU A 331 -28.18 12.19 2.55
C GLU A 331 -27.21 11.52 1.59
N THR A 332 -26.67 10.38 2.04
CA THR A 332 -25.61 9.59 1.40
C THR A 332 -26.21 8.28 0.91
N ASN A 333 -26.28 8.05 -0.40
CA ASN A 333 -26.79 6.82 -1.01
C ASN A 333 -26.66 6.88 -2.55
N PRO A 334 -26.25 5.80 -3.24
CA PRO A 334 -25.46 4.65 -2.77
C PRO A 334 -23.95 5.01 -2.67
N SER A 335 -23.06 4.05 -2.41
CA SER A 335 -21.60 4.27 -2.52
C SER A 335 -21.13 4.36 -3.98
N SER A 336 -20.02 5.07 -4.20
CA SER A 336 -19.38 5.26 -5.51
C SER A 336 -18.76 3.98 -6.05
N SER A 337 -18.97 3.75 -7.35
CA SER A 337 -18.36 2.67 -8.14
C SER A 337 -17.15 3.12 -8.98
N GLY A 338 -16.79 4.41 -8.91
CA GLY A 338 -15.74 5.02 -9.73
C GLY A 338 -14.33 4.72 -9.24
N LEU A 339 -13.39 5.63 -9.51
CA LEU A 339 -12.02 5.55 -8.99
C LEU A 339 -11.97 5.71 -7.45
N HIS A 340 -12.95 6.41 -6.87
CA HIS A 340 -13.18 6.49 -5.42
C HIS A 340 -14.12 5.38 -4.94
N TRP A 341 -13.86 4.14 -5.36
CA TRP A 341 -14.58 2.93 -4.94
C TRP A 341 -14.95 2.93 -3.45
N LYS A 342 -16.21 2.59 -3.14
CA LYS A 342 -16.84 2.61 -1.80
C LYS A 342 -17.08 3.99 -1.15
N ALA A 343 -16.56 5.10 -1.67
CA ALA A 343 -16.86 6.44 -1.15
C ALA A 343 -18.37 6.68 -1.01
N LEU A 344 -18.83 7.31 0.09
CA LEU A 344 -20.21 7.75 0.23
C LEU A 344 -20.56 8.75 -0.89
N GLN A 345 -21.72 8.65 -1.54
CA GLN A 345 -22.12 9.59 -2.60
C GLN A 345 -23.35 10.41 -2.22
N THR A 346 -23.39 11.68 -2.63
CA THR A 346 -24.53 12.59 -2.46
C THR A 346 -24.78 13.46 -3.71
N ASP A 347 -26.00 14.01 -3.85
CA ASP A 347 -26.36 14.93 -4.92
C ASP A 347 -25.74 16.32 -4.65
N TYR A 348 -25.15 16.94 -5.68
CA TYR A 348 -24.59 18.30 -5.63
C TYR A 348 -25.59 19.38 -5.14
N ARG A 349 -26.90 19.14 -5.22
CA ARG A 349 -27.96 20.08 -4.77
C ARG A 349 -27.91 20.45 -3.29
N LYS A 350 -27.25 19.67 -2.42
CA LYS A 350 -27.05 20.04 -1.01
C LYS A 350 -25.67 20.70 -0.82
N PRO A 351 -25.58 22.03 -0.64
CA PRO A 351 -24.31 22.70 -0.41
C PRO A 351 -23.77 22.37 1.00
N PHE A 352 -22.74 21.53 1.07
CA PHE A 352 -21.99 21.27 2.29
C PHE A 352 -20.57 21.82 2.15
N ALA A 353 -20.35 23.02 2.69
CA ALA A 353 -19.06 23.69 2.71
C ALA A 353 -18.51 23.70 4.14
N ALA A 354 -17.74 22.68 4.47
CA ALA A 354 -17.04 22.54 5.74
C ALA A 354 -15.71 21.81 5.53
N ASP A 355 -14.71 22.14 6.33
CA ASP A 355 -13.46 21.39 6.38
C ASP A 355 -13.53 20.28 7.45
N LEU A 356 -12.62 19.32 7.41
CA LEU A 356 -12.43 18.34 8.48
C LEU A 356 -11.09 18.57 9.17
N THR A 357 -11.10 18.81 10.49
CA THR A 357 -9.85 18.81 11.29
C THR A 357 -9.74 17.54 12.10
N PHE A 358 -8.69 16.77 11.83
CA PHE A 358 -8.27 15.58 12.56
C PHE A 358 -7.33 15.99 13.71
N TYR A 359 -7.63 15.54 14.92
CA TYR A 359 -6.85 15.79 16.12
C TYR A 359 -6.19 14.49 16.58
N LEU A 360 -4.87 14.40 16.44
CA LEU A 360 -4.10 13.23 16.87
C LEU A 360 -3.80 13.31 18.36
N GLU A 361 -3.64 12.15 19.02
CA GLU A 361 -3.22 12.05 20.43
C GLU A 361 -1.86 12.72 20.71
N SER A 362 -1.02 12.82 19.68
CA SER A 362 0.26 13.56 19.71
C SER A 362 0.12 15.07 19.80
N GLY A 363 -1.10 15.62 19.65
CA GLY A 363 -1.37 17.06 19.54
C GLY A 363 -1.28 17.63 18.12
N LEU A 364 -0.81 16.84 17.14
CA LEU A 364 -0.80 17.23 15.73
C LEU A 364 -2.25 17.43 15.22
N GLN A 365 -2.45 18.49 14.43
CA GLN A 365 -3.75 18.85 13.86
C GLN A 365 -3.66 18.95 12.34
N VAL A 366 -4.45 18.13 11.64
CA VAL A 366 -4.48 18.08 10.18
C VAL A 366 -5.85 18.52 9.70
N ARG A 367 -5.91 19.66 9.02
CA ARG A 367 -7.16 20.23 8.46
C ARG A 367 -7.25 19.95 6.96
N ILE A 368 -8.13 19.04 6.59
CA ILE A 368 -8.45 18.69 5.20
C ILE A 368 -9.48 19.70 4.66
N PRO A 369 -9.18 20.46 3.59
CA PRO A 369 -10.14 21.36 2.97
C PRO A 369 -11.32 20.60 2.35
N ASN A 370 -12.51 21.19 2.35
CA ASN A 370 -13.74 20.62 1.78
C ASN A 370 -13.54 19.96 0.40
N ASN A 371 -12.88 20.65 -0.52
CA ASN A 371 -12.67 20.19 -1.89
C ASN A 371 -11.60 19.09 -2.04
N GLN A 372 -10.94 18.64 -0.96
CA GLN A 372 -10.03 17.50 -0.97
C GLN A 372 -10.70 16.20 -0.45
N TYR A 373 -11.95 16.26 0.04
CA TYR A 373 -12.69 15.08 0.49
C TYR A 373 -14.16 15.05 0.06
N MET A 374 -14.75 16.16 -0.38
CA MET A 374 -16.05 16.20 -1.06
C MET A 374 -15.82 16.61 -2.51
N VAL A 375 -15.67 15.62 -3.38
CA VAL A 375 -15.07 15.75 -4.71
C VAL A 375 -16.09 15.35 -5.80
N PRO A 376 -15.97 15.82 -7.05
CA PRO A 376 -16.79 15.29 -8.15
C PRO A 376 -16.62 13.77 -8.28
N PHE A 377 -17.64 13.07 -8.76
CA PHE A 377 -17.48 11.65 -9.13
C PHE A 377 -16.51 11.52 -10.30
N VAL A 378 -15.56 10.59 -10.23
CA VAL A 378 -14.55 10.36 -11.27
C VAL A 378 -14.50 8.88 -11.65
N ASP A 379 -14.52 8.59 -12.95
CA ASP A 379 -14.39 7.24 -13.49
C ASP A 379 -13.67 7.24 -14.86
N ILE A 380 -13.43 6.06 -15.42
CA ILE A 380 -12.94 5.84 -16.78
C ILE A 380 -14.11 5.25 -17.60
N ASP A 381 -14.52 5.94 -18.67
CA ASP A 381 -15.59 5.47 -19.57
C ASP A 381 -15.09 4.31 -20.45
N THR A 382 -16.03 3.58 -21.02
CA THR A 382 -15.87 2.50 -22.00
C THR A 382 -14.88 2.78 -23.13
N ASP A 383 -14.68 4.04 -23.53
CA ASP A 383 -13.72 4.44 -24.55
C ASP A 383 -12.29 4.70 -24.03
N GLY A 384 -12.06 4.59 -22.72
CA GLY A 384 -10.78 4.80 -22.04
C GLY A 384 -10.54 6.22 -21.54
N SER A 385 -11.43 7.18 -21.82
CA SER A 385 -11.33 8.56 -21.34
C SER A 385 -11.73 8.68 -19.86
N ARG A 386 -11.15 9.65 -19.14
CA ARG A 386 -11.54 9.96 -17.76
C ARG A 386 -12.74 10.90 -17.74
N VAL A 387 -13.84 10.45 -17.16
CA VAL A 387 -15.07 11.24 -16.96
C VAL A 387 -15.10 11.83 -15.56
N ILE A 388 -15.56 13.09 -15.47
CA ILE A 388 -15.76 13.82 -14.22
C ILE A 388 -17.23 14.28 -14.18
N ASP A 389 -18.06 13.63 -13.37
CA ASP A 389 -19.48 13.98 -13.20
C ASP A 389 -19.64 14.97 -12.04
N THR A 390 -19.84 16.24 -12.39
CA THR A 390 -20.05 17.32 -11.41
C THR A 390 -21.48 17.42 -10.89
N SER A 391 -22.40 16.54 -11.29
CA SER A 391 -23.76 16.45 -10.70
C SER A 391 -23.79 15.63 -9.41
N LYS A 392 -22.81 14.75 -9.21
CA LYS A 392 -22.61 13.92 -8.02
C LYS A 392 -21.44 14.42 -7.19
N ARG A 393 -21.42 14.09 -5.89
CA ARG A 393 -20.25 14.27 -5.04
C ARG A 393 -19.92 12.99 -4.31
N ASP A 394 -18.69 12.53 -4.50
CA ASP A 394 -18.08 11.49 -3.69
C ASP A 394 -17.50 12.16 -2.44
N ILE A 395 -17.97 11.73 -1.29
CA ILE A 395 -17.43 12.05 0.03
C ILE A 395 -16.47 10.90 0.33
N LEU A 396 -15.18 11.20 0.40
CA LEU A 396 -14.10 10.20 0.42
C LEU A 396 -13.96 9.50 1.78
N MET A 397 -15.06 9.02 2.32
CA MET A 397 -15.15 8.31 3.59
C MET A 397 -16.02 7.06 3.35
N THR A 398 -15.81 6.00 4.12
CA THR A 398 -16.71 4.83 4.14
C THR A 398 -16.85 4.24 5.53
N GLY A 399 -17.97 3.55 5.73
CA GLY A 399 -18.18 2.66 6.87
C GLY A 399 -17.42 1.35 6.71
N ILE A 400 -16.95 0.81 7.84
CA ILE A 400 -16.36 -0.53 8.01
C ILE A 400 -16.94 -1.20 9.26
N GLU A 401 -16.77 -2.52 9.39
CA GLU A 401 -17.31 -3.29 10.53
C GLU A 401 -16.21 -3.87 11.42
N ASP A 402 -15.39 -4.77 10.87
CA ASP A 402 -14.34 -5.50 11.60
C ASP A 402 -12.91 -5.20 11.09
N GLU A 403 -12.79 -4.49 9.98
CA GLU A 403 -11.52 -4.07 9.39
C GLU A 403 -10.80 -3.00 10.23
N ALA A 404 -9.49 -2.89 10.04
CA ALA A 404 -8.69 -1.81 10.61
C ALA A 404 -9.11 -0.43 10.05
N PRO A 405 -9.40 0.58 10.90
CA PRO A 405 -9.67 1.94 10.45
C PRO A 405 -8.47 2.55 9.73
N THR A 406 -8.70 3.30 8.66
CA THR A 406 -7.64 3.67 7.70
C THR A 406 -7.70 5.12 7.30
N LEU A 407 -6.54 5.81 7.33
CA LEU A 407 -6.33 7.13 6.75
C LEU A 407 -5.64 6.95 5.39
N GLY A 408 -6.41 7.13 4.31
CA GLY A 408 -5.92 6.91 2.96
C GLY A 408 -5.22 8.13 2.34
N ARG A 409 -4.92 8.04 1.04
CA ARG A 409 -4.13 9.04 0.30
C ARG A 409 -4.66 10.47 0.41
N TYR A 410 -5.96 10.66 0.58
CA TYR A 410 -6.56 12.00 0.67
C TYR A 410 -6.26 12.72 1.99
N PHE A 411 -5.89 11.99 3.04
CA PHE A 411 -5.29 12.60 4.25
C PHE A 411 -3.98 13.33 3.92
N LEU A 412 -3.20 12.77 2.98
CA LEU A 412 -1.89 13.25 2.56
C LEU A 412 -1.97 14.43 1.56
N THR A 413 -3.17 14.98 1.31
CA THR A 413 -3.38 16.29 0.64
C THR A 413 -3.19 17.49 1.58
N ALA A 414 -3.19 17.22 2.90
CA ALA A 414 -2.97 18.21 3.95
C ALA A 414 -2.12 17.70 5.13
N ALA A 415 -1.67 16.43 5.11
CA ALA A 415 -0.54 15.93 5.90
C ALA A 415 0.66 15.63 5.00
N TYR A 416 1.87 15.84 5.52
CA TYR A 416 3.12 15.41 4.89
C TYR A 416 3.67 14.22 5.68
N LEU A 417 4.00 13.13 4.99
CA LEU A 417 4.44 11.88 5.59
C LEU A 417 5.88 11.57 5.18
N MET A 418 6.72 11.17 6.14
CA MET A 418 8.03 10.55 5.89
C MET A 418 8.08 9.19 6.59
N VAL A 419 8.65 8.19 5.93
CA VAL A 419 8.90 6.85 6.47
C VAL A 419 10.39 6.56 6.37
N ASN A 420 10.95 6.07 7.46
CA ASN A 420 12.37 5.77 7.60
C ASN A 420 12.55 4.32 8.04
N HIS A 421 12.79 3.44 7.06
CA HIS A 421 12.96 2.00 7.30
C HIS A 421 14.29 1.65 7.98
N ASP A 422 15.28 2.56 7.99
CA ASP A 422 16.55 2.36 8.71
C ASP A 422 16.45 2.74 10.19
N ALA A 423 15.58 3.69 10.53
CA ALA A 423 15.26 4.06 11.92
C ALA A 423 14.05 3.29 12.48
N GLY A 424 13.27 2.60 11.63
CA GLY A 424 12.03 1.92 12.02
C GLY A 424 10.92 2.91 12.43
N THR A 425 10.83 4.07 11.77
CA THR A 425 9.92 5.16 12.15
C THR A 425 9.11 5.70 10.98
N PHE A 426 8.04 6.43 11.32
CA PHE A 426 7.43 7.41 10.44
C PHE A 426 7.32 8.77 11.16
N THR A 427 7.30 9.85 10.38
CA THR A 427 7.09 11.21 10.85
C THR A 427 5.97 11.88 10.04
N LEU A 428 5.09 12.61 10.73
CA LEU A 428 4.02 13.41 10.16
C LEU A 428 4.20 14.89 10.48
N TRP A 429 3.81 15.74 9.51
CA TRP A 429 3.59 17.18 9.68
C TRP A 429 2.24 17.55 9.07
N SER A 430 1.71 18.73 9.42
CA SER A 430 0.68 19.39 8.61
C SER A 430 1.33 19.92 7.32
N ALA A 431 0.75 19.64 6.15
CA ALA A 431 1.38 19.97 4.87
C ALA A 431 1.22 21.44 4.47
N ASN A 432 2.28 22.01 3.93
CA ASN A 432 2.26 23.27 3.20
C ASN A 432 1.96 23.00 1.72
N ALA A 433 0.80 23.44 1.24
CA ALA A 433 0.42 23.30 -0.17
C ALA A 433 1.06 24.40 -1.02
N THR A 434 2.36 24.26 -1.30
CA THR A 434 3.17 25.18 -2.10
C THR A 434 3.84 24.49 -3.28
N LYS A 435 4.21 25.27 -4.31
CA LYS A 435 5.08 24.85 -5.42
C LYS A 435 6.58 25.04 -5.09
N GLU A 436 6.90 25.70 -3.97
CA GLU A 436 8.28 25.76 -3.45
C GLU A 436 8.77 24.36 -3.03
N SER A 437 10.09 24.18 -3.05
CA SER A 437 10.77 22.94 -2.66
C SER A 437 12.12 23.25 -2.02
N ASP A 438 12.43 22.58 -0.91
CA ASP A 438 13.76 22.57 -0.29
C ASP A 438 14.05 21.18 0.30
N LEU A 439 14.94 20.43 -0.37
CA LEU A 439 15.12 19.00 -0.17
C LEU A 439 16.13 18.71 0.93
N VAL A 440 15.64 18.28 2.09
CA VAL A 440 16.44 17.86 3.22
C VAL A 440 16.78 16.38 3.10
N LYS A 441 18.09 16.11 3.08
CA LYS A 441 18.65 14.75 3.03
C LYS A 441 18.56 14.07 4.40
N VAL A 442 18.19 12.79 4.40
CA VAL A 442 18.24 11.94 5.60
C VAL A 442 19.32 10.87 5.44
N PHE A 443 20.14 10.72 6.48
CA PHE A 443 21.24 9.76 6.54
C PHE A 443 20.89 8.56 7.43
N ASP A 444 21.27 7.36 6.99
CA ASP A 444 21.46 6.25 7.92
C ASP A 444 22.82 6.36 8.64
N LYS A 445 23.08 5.44 9.58
CA LYS A 445 24.31 5.45 10.39
C LYS A 445 25.58 5.31 9.53
N ASP A 446 25.54 4.50 8.49
CA ASP A 446 26.70 4.20 7.66
C ASP A 446 27.00 5.36 6.70
N ALA A 447 25.97 5.93 6.06
CA ALA A 447 26.10 7.14 5.25
C ALA A 447 26.59 8.33 6.08
N SER A 448 26.09 8.50 7.32
CA SER A 448 26.59 9.52 8.25
C SER A 448 28.10 9.38 8.49
N ASN A 449 28.57 8.16 8.74
CA ASN A 449 29.99 7.88 8.96
C ASN A 449 30.83 8.12 7.70
N GLU A 450 30.31 7.78 6.51
CA GLU A 450 30.98 8.04 5.22
C GLU A 450 31.01 9.54 4.84
N CYS A 451 30.01 10.33 5.23
CA CYS A 451 29.87 11.73 4.80
C CYS A 451 30.66 12.74 5.66
N GLY A 452 31.02 12.37 6.88
CA GLY A 452 31.75 13.25 7.81
C GLY A 452 30.91 14.42 8.33
N LYS A 453 31.50 15.22 9.24
CA LYS A 453 30.80 16.28 10.00
C LYS A 453 30.34 17.49 9.16
N GLU A 454 30.71 17.61 7.90
CA GLU A 454 30.37 18.74 7.03
C GLU A 454 29.14 18.49 6.13
N SER A 455 28.53 17.30 6.18
CA SER A 455 27.39 17.00 5.33
C SER A 455 26.07 17.57 5.87
N THR A 456 25.43 18.42 5.07
CA THR A 456 24.11 19.00 5.38
C THR A 456 22.99 17.97 5.22
N GLY A 457 22.38 17.57 6.33
CA GLY A 457 21.22 16.68 6.38
C GLY A 457 20.95 16.20 7.81
N VAL A 458 19.91 15.39 7.98
CA VAL A 458 19.41 14.95 9.29
C VAL A 458 19.71 13.46 9.50
N ILE A 459 20.13 13.10 10.71
CA ILE A 459 20.21 11.71 11.18
C ILE A 459 19.03 11.50 12.13
N GLN A 460 18.09 10.63 11.79
CA GLN A 460 17.07 10.21 12.76
C GLN A 460 17.61 9.04 13.58
N PRO A 461 17.63 9.14 14.93
CA PRO A 461 17.96 7.99 15.75
C PRO A 461 16.84 6.94 15.65
N PRO A 462 17.16 5.63 15.64
CA PRO A 462 16.14 4.60 15.81
C PRO A 462 15.51 4.74 17.20
N VAL A 463 14.18 4.60 17.29
CA VAL A 463 13.50 4.57 18.59
C VAL A 463 13.88 3.30 19.32
N SER A 464 14.51 3.44 20.48
CA SER A 464 14.75 2.31 21.36
C SER A 464 13.42 1.84 21.96
N SER A 465 12.98 0.65 21.56
CA SER A 465 12.06 -0.16 22.37
C SER A 465 12.71 -0.31 23.76
N GLY A 466 12.06 0.23 24.79
CA GLY A 466 12.76 0.69 25.99
C GLY A 466 13.63 -0.33 26.72
N SER A 467 14.94 -0.13 26.65
CA SER A 467 15.90 -0.54 27.67
C SER A 467 16.69 0.70 28.11
N LYS A 468 16.54 1.11 29.36
CA LYS A 468 17.39 2.17 29.94
C LYS A 468 18.73 1.55 30.30
N ASP A 469 19.74 1.80 29.47
CA ASP A 469 21.11 1.93 29.98
C ASP A 469 21.49 3.40 29.89
N SER A 470 21.90 3.93 31.03
CA SER A 470 22.31 5.31 31.20
C SER A 470 23.80 5.32 31.49
N ASP A 471 24.60 5.46 30.44
CA ASP A 471 25.97 5.94 30.58
C ASP A 471 26.02 7.39 30.11
N ALA A 472 26.40 8.26 31.05
CA ALA A 472 26.74 9.63 30.76
C ALA A 472 28.26 9.73 30.58
N ASP A 473 28.70 10.42 29.53
CA ASP A 473 30.01 11.07 29.58
C ASP A 473 29.97 12.41 28.85
N ASP A 474 30.77 13.35 29.32
CA ASP A 474 30.64 14.79 29.08
C ASP A 474 31.64 15.32 28.03
N SER A 475 31.35 16.54 27.57
CA SER A 475 32.24 17.56 26.98
C SER A 475 32.16 17.81 25.46
N GLY A 476 32.12 19.11 25.11
CA GLY A 476 32.43 19.61 23.77
C GLY A 476 31.34 20.43 23.08
N SER A 477 31.09 21.66 23.54
CA SER A 477 30.15 22.61 22.93
C SER A 477 30.54 23.04 21.50
N ASN A 478 29.57 23.10 20.58
CA ASN A 478 29.37 24.23 19.64
C ASN A 478 27.98 24.17 18.99
N SER A 479 27.48 25.32 18.51
CA SER A 479 26.05 25.61 18.31
C SER A 479 25.45 25.26 16.94
N SER A 480 24.29 24.60 16.94
CA SER A 480 23.32 24.50 15.84
C SER A 480 21.90 24.26 16.43
N PRO A 481 20.79 24.44 15.68
CA PRO A 481 19.51 24.91 16.25
C PRO A 481 18.68 23.89 17.04
N SER A 482 17.66 24.42 17.73
CA SER A 482 16.94 23.81 18.86
C SER A 482 16.12 22.57 18.53
N ALA A 483 16.49 21.44 19.12
CA ALA A 483 15.58 20.32 19.35
C ALA A 483 14.68 20.61 20.56
N GLY A 484 13.43 21.02 20.29
CA GLY A 484 12.31 20.95 21.23
C GLY A 484 11.23 20.02 20.65
N VAL A 485 10.43 19.31 21.44
CA VAL A 485 10.36 19.18 22.90
C VAL A 485 10.04 17.72 23.25
N ILE A 486 10.93 17.03 23.94
CA ILE A 486 10.61 15.74 24.60
C ILE A 486 10.23 16.07 26.04
N GLY A 487 8.92 16.10 26.35
CA GLY A 487 8.43 16.52 27.65
C GLY A 487 7.02 16.02 27.98
N GLY A 488 6.94 14.84 28.62
CA GLY A 488 5.67 14.21 29.00
C GLY A 488 5.79 13.32 30.26
N ALA A 489 5.83 13.96 31.44
CA ALA A 489 5.60 13.39 32.77
C ALA A 489 6.33 12.08 33.19
N VAL A 490 7.49 12.23 33.87
CA VAL A 490 7.99 11.21 34.82
C VAL A 490 8.25 11.86 36.19
N ALA A 491 7.17 12.10 36.94
CA ALA A 491 7.21 12.56 38.33
C ALA A 491 6.10 11.89 39.16
N GLY A 492 6.24 10.58 39.40
CA GLY A 492 5.24 9.79 40.16
C GLY A 492 5.55 8.30 40.38
N ALA A 493 6.67 7.78 39.85
CA ALA A 493 6.88 6.34 39.73
C ALA A 493 7.24 5.58 41.02
N VAL A 494 7.73 6.26 42.08
CA VAL A 494 8.21 5.55 43.30
C VAL A 494 7.06 5.17 44.25
N ALA A 495 6.02 6.00 44.37
CA ALA A 495 4.87 5.71 45.24
C ALA A 495 3.89 4.69 44.62
N GLY A 496 3.68 4.75 43.30
CA GLY A 496 2.72 3.88 42.60
C GLY A 496 3.09 2.40 42.63
N VAL A 497 4.38 2.05 42.53
CA VAL A 497 4.85 0.66 42.52
C VAL A 497 4.60 -0.04 43.86
N VAL A 498 4.77 0.67 44.99
CA VAL A 498 4.49 0.13 46.33
C VAL A 498 2.99 -0.13 46.51
N LEU A 499 2.14 0.80 46.07
CA LEU A 499 0.69 0.65 46.17
C LEU A 499 0.14 -0.46 45.27
N LEU A 500 0.66 -0.60 44.04
CA LEU A 500 0.33 -1.71 43.14
C LEU A 500 0.78 -3.06 43.71
N GLY A 501 1.98 -3.15 44.28
CA GLY A 501 2.47 -4.36 44.94
C GLY A 501 1.59 -4.81 46.12
N LEU A 502 1.15 -3.87 46.96
CA LEU A 502 0.23 -4.12 48.07
C LEU A 502 -1.18 -4.53 47.58
N TRP A 503 -1.67 -3.94 46.50
CA TRP A 503 -2.97 -4.29 45.92
C TRP A 503 -2.98 -5.68 45.27
N VAL A 504 -1.94 -6.03 44.50
CA VAL A 504 -1.79 -7.35 43.88
C VAL A 504 -1.66 -8.45 44.94
N THR A 505 -0.85 -8.23 45.99
CA THR A 505 -0.70 -9.20 47.09
C THR A 505 -2.00 -9.41 47.87
N TYR A 506 -2.80 -8.35 48.09
CA TYR A 506 -4.14 -8.46 48.68
C TYR A 506 -5.11 -9.29 47.81
N LEU A 507 -5.14 -9.07 46.49
CA LEU A 507 -5.98 -9.84 45.57
C LEU A 507 -5.60 -11.32 45.52
N LEU A 508 -4.30 -11.65 45.53
CA LEU A 508 -3.83 -13.04 45.55
C LEU A 508 -4.21 -13.76 46.86
N PHE A 509 -4.18 -13.06 48.00
CA PHE A 509 -4.69 -13.60 49.27
C PHE A 509 -6.21 -13.83 49.26
N LYS A 510 -6.97 -12.96 48.57
CA LYS A 510 -8.43 -13.11 48.43
C LYS A 510 -8.80 -14.27 47.49
N ARG A 511 -8.13 -14.43 46.34
CA ARG A 511 -8.42 -15.53 45.38
C ARG A 511 -8.11 -16.92 45.95
N ARG A 512 -7.13 -17.05 46.87
CA ARG A 512 -6.83 -18.32 47.56
C ARG A 512 -7.95 -18.85 48.48
N ARG A 513 -9.04 -18.11 48.70
CA ARG A 513 -10.21 -18.54 49.49
C ARG A 513 -11.45 -18.88 48.66
N GLY A 514 -11.37 -18.93 47.32
CA GLY A 514 -12.56 -19.06 46.47
C GLY A 514 -12.33 -19.73 45.12
N ALA A 515 -11.66 -20.88 45.08
CA ALA A 515 -11.48 -21.68 43.86
C ALA A 515 -12.11 -23.08 44.00
N ARG A 516 -13.30 -23.25 43.42
CA ARG A 516 -13.90 -24.55 43.07
C ARG A 516 -14.84 -24.31 41.88
N GLU A 517 -14.70 -25.16 40.84
CA GLU A 517 -15.58 -25.27 39.65
C GLU A 517 -15.57 -24.05 38.68
N GLN A 518 -15.61 -24.18 37.35
CA GLN A 518 -15.35 -25.33 36.45
C GLN A 518 -15.07 -24.77 35.02
N ASP A 519 -14.17 -25.39 34.24
CA ASP A 519 -13.89 -24.97 32.85
C ASP A 519 -14.85 -25.62 31.84
N THR A 520 -15.27 -24.87 30.81
CA THR A 520 -15.72 -25.43 29.52
C THR A 520 -15.48 -24.40 28.41
N TYR A 521 -14.59 -24.71 27.47
CA TYR A 521 -14.28 -23.90 26.28
C TYR A 521 -15.00 -24.49 25.07
N TYR A 522 -15.63 -23.66 24.23
CA TYR A 522 -16.20 -24.08 22.95
C TYR A 522 -15.28 -23.66 21.80
N TYR A 523 -15.12 -24.53 20.82
CA TYR A 523 -14.30 -24.35 19.62
C TYR A 523 -15.18 -24.54 18.39
N TYR A 524 -15.11 -23.63 17.42
CA TYR A 524 -15.76 -23.73 16.12
C TYR A 524 -14.72 -23.54 15.02
N PRO A 525 -14.58 -24.48 14.06
CA PRO A 525 -13.69 -24.33 12.91
C PRO A 525 -14.35 -23.52 11.78
N ALA A 526 -13.55 -22.80 11.01
CA ALA A 526 -13.98 -22.02 9.85
C ALA A 526 -14.27 -22.89 8.60
N GLN A 527 -15.07 -22.37 7.67
CA GLN A 527 -15.41 -23.04 6.42
C GLN A 527 -14.27 -22.93 5.40
N GLU A 528 -13.63 -24.05 5.06
CA GLU A 528 -12.65 -24.09 3.96
C GLU A 528 -12.69 -25.43 3.19
N GLU A 529 -13.88 -25.89 2.77
CA GLU A 529 -13.97 -27.15 1.98
C GLU A 529 -15.17 -27.29 1.00
N MET A 530 -15.89 -26.20 0.66
CA MET A 530 -17.14 -26.29 -0.13
C MET A 530 -17.03 -25.82 -1.61
N GLN A 531 -15.84 -25.80 -2.20
CA GLN A 531 -15.61 -25.44 -3.61
C GLN A 531 -14.82 -26.49 -4.43
N ARG A 532 -14.64 -27.71 -3.91
CA ARG A 532 -13.89 -28.79 -4.61
C ARG A 532 -14.70 -30.08 -4.83
N SER A 533 -16.00 -29.97 -5.10
CA SER A 533 -16.81 -31.15 -5.45
C SER A 533 -18.10 -30.82 -6.22
N GLU A 534 -18.01 -30.14 -7.36
CA GLU A 534 -19.15 -30.08 -8.32
C GLU A 534 -18.71 -29.86 -9.78
N ILE A 535 -17.72 -30.65 -10.22
CA ILE A 535 -17.44 -30.93 -11.64
C ILE A 535 -17.26 -32.46 -11.76
N HIS A 536 -17.96 -33.07 -12.72
CA HIS A 536 -18.42 -34.48 -12.73
C HIS A 536 -19.61 -34.71 -11.76
N GLU A 537 -20.80 -35.20 -12.16
CA GLU A 537 -21.21 -35.94 -13.38
C GLU A 537 -22.48 -35.36 -14.06
N MET A 538 -22.61 -35.52 -15.38
CA MET A 538 -23.88 -35.40 -16.11
C MET A 538 -24.12 -36.65 -16.97
N ASP A 539 -24.89 -37.61 -16.44
CA ASP A 539 -25.66 -38.67 -17.15
C ASP A 539 -26.44 -39.47 -16.07
N SER A 540 -27.63 -40.04 -16.24
CA SER A 540 -28.62 -39.97 -17.32
C SER A 540 -30.00 -40.56 -16.90
N THR A 541 -31.08 -40.10 -17.55
CA THR A 541 -32.41 -40.78 -17.67
C THR A 541 -33.34 -40.82 -16.41
N PRO A 542 -34.64 -41.26 -16.50
CA PRO A 542 -35.74 -40.29 -16.37
C PRO A 542 -36.80 -40.66 -15.32
N ARG A 543 -37.77 -39.76 -15.05
CA ARG A 543 -38.99 -40.09 -14.29
C ARG A 543 -40.28 -39.67 -15.00
N GLU A 544 -41.28 -40.54 -14.86
CA GLU A 544 -42.57 -40.46 -15.52
C GLU A 544 -43.43 -39.26 -15.08
N ILE A 545 -44.25 -38.77 -16.02
CA ILE A 545 -45.31 -37.80 -15.74
C ILE A 545 -46.65 -38.56 -15.70
N THR A 546 -47.20 -38.75 -14.50
CA THR A 546 -48.57 -39.28 -14.35
C THR A 546 -49.55 -38.13 -14.23
N MET A 547 -50.30 -37.85 -15.31
CA MET A 547 -51.45 -36.95 -15.25
C MET A 547 -52.60 -37.60 -14.46
N HIS A 548 -53.25 -36.84 -13.59
CA HIS A 548 -54.64 -37.08 -13.23
C HIS A 548 -55.45 -35.80 -13.37
N HIS A 549 -56.60 -35.92 -14.05
CA HIS A 549 -57.39 -34.82 -14.58
C HIS A 549 -58.78 -34.85 -13.94
N THR A 550 -59.33 -33.68 -13.60
CA THR A 550 -60.76 -33.44 -13.26
C THR A 550 -61.32 -34.16 -12.01
N LYS A 551 -62.41 -33.72 -11.37
CA LYS A 551 -63.57 -32.89 -11.78
C LYS A 551 -64.25 -32.30 -10.54
N GLY A 552 -64.94 -31.16 -10.66
CA GLY A 552 -65.71 -30.54 -9.58
C GLY A 552 -65.97 -29.07 -9.85
#